data_AF-A0A2R6I6J6-F1
#
_entry.id   AF-A0A2R6I6J6-F1
#
_cell.length_a   1.000
_cell.length_b   1.000
_cell.length_c   1.000
_cell.angle_alpha   90.00
_cell.angle_beta   90.00
_cell.angle_gamma   90.00
#
_symmetry.space_group_name_H-M   'P 1'
#
loop_
_entity.id
_entity.type
_entity.pdbx_description
1 polymer ?
#
loop_
_entity_poly.entity_id
_entity_poly.type
_entity_poly.pdbx_seq_one_letter_code
_entity_poly.pdbx_strand_id
1 'polypeptide(L)'
;MARRPPRRRAAGPRQRLPRRPGSSRGNLPGIGSGPPPSDDASGDGLALAERVHRVGGGRDGPDRLEYPVELRERGDHALGPLTAAVTDPLGLVARRYGYDDRRRVLVYPQLRPITAGGPLAGFVEGTARPDRQTFDSLREYVRGDALRDVHWKATAKQDDLVVVNFASESEGAVTVVAETVGSEGGAGSSDDRADAMASATASVVVHLLDAGVEVELVVPGGHLEAGVGERQRRAALALLARAPAGAVDGDAAARADVHVRAGERTTVEVAGRRLAFDALAEGASAPGSGRGDREVAA
;
A
#
# COMPACT_ATOMS: atom_id res chain seq x y z
N MET A 1 -44.58 -15.66 -3.02
CA MET A 1 -44.65 -15.47 -1.55
C MET A 1 -43.25 -15.67 -0.98
N ALA A 2 -42.78 -14.69 -0.21
CA ALA A 2 -41.37 -14.47 0.15
C ALA A 2 -40.83 -15.37 1.28
N ARG A 3 -39.51 -15.56 1.35
CA ARG A 3 -38.61 -15.16 2.47
C ARG A 3 -37.14 -15.55 2.20
N ARG A 4 -36.24 -14.55 2.20
CA ARG A 4 -34.76 -14.68 2.33
C ARG A 4 -34.37 -15.07 3.76
N PRO A 5 -33.25 -15.80 3.96
CA PRO A 5 -32.29 -15.50 5.04
C PRO A 5 -30.80 -15.70 4.57
N PRO A 6 -29.72 -15.58 5.40
CA PRO A 6 -28.67 -14.59 5.18
C PRO A 6 -27.29 -15.14 4.74
N ARG A 7 -26.46 -14.21 4.26
CA ARG A 7 -25.07 -14.37 3.80
C ARG A 7 -24.14 -14.87 4.92
N ARG A 8 -23.35 -15.92 4.65
CA ARG A 8 -22.24 -16.40 5.49
C ARG A 8 -20.91 -15.84 4.98
N ARG A 9 -20.13 -15.26 5.89
CA ARG A 9 -18.75 -14.77 5.73
C ARG A 9 -17.80 -15.90 5.29
N ALA A 10 -16.95 -15.62 4.31
CA ALA A 10 -15.90 -16.51 3.87
C ALA A 10 -14.77 -16.58 4.92
N ALA A 11 -14.49 -17.79 5.40
CA ALA A 11 -13.37 -18.09 6.27
C ALA A 11 -12.17 -18.56 5.42
N GLY A 12 -11.04 -17.85 5.51
CA GLY A 12 -9.73 -18.31 5.04
C GLY A 12 -9.17 -19.47 5.88
N PRO A 13 -8.10 -20.14 5.43
CA PRO A 13 -8.03 -21.60 5.42
C PRO A 13 -7.88 -22.20 6.81
N ARG A 14 -8.85 -23.01 7.19
CA ARG A 14 -8.70 -24.04 8.22
C ARG A 14 -8.05 -25.25 7.56
N GLN A 15 -6.72 -25.37 7.63
CA GLN A 15 -6.08 -26.64 7.30
C GLN A 15 -5.78 -27.42 8.58
N ARG A 16 -6.42 -28.59 8.67
CA ARG A 16 -6.03 -29.70 9.54
C ARG A 16 -4.75 -30.31 8.95
N LEU A 17 -3.66 -30.26 9.71
CA LEU A 17 -2.44 -31.05 9.43
C LEU A 17 -2.41 -32.32 10.30
N PRO A 18 -1.67 -33.36 9.85
CA PRO A 18 -2.01 -34.76 10.02
C PRO A 18 -1.53 -35.38 11.34
N ARG A 19 -2.04 -36.59 11.57
CA ARG A 19 -1.78 -37.43 12.75
C ARG A 19 -0.33 -37.95 12.75
N ARG A 20 0.53 -37.27 13.53
CA ARG A 20 1.95 -37.59 13.88
C ARG A 20 2.95 -37.36 12.72
N PRO A 21 4.20 -36.87 12.96
CA PRO A 21 5.15 -37.27 14.03
C PRO A 21 5.92 -36.11 14.72
N GLY A 22 6.64 -36.43 15.81
CA GLY A 22 7.67 -35.57 16.43
C GLY A 22 7.18 -34.68 17.58
N SER A 23 7.00 -35.26 18.76
CA SER A 23 6.72 -34.50 19.98
C SER A 23 7.91 -33.65 20.41
N SER A 24 7.75 -32.34 20.43
CA SER A 24 8.28 -31.53 21.51
C SER A 24 7.09 -31.08 22.35
N ARG A 25 6.75 -31.90 23.36
CA ARG A 25 5.74 -31.59 24.37
C ARG A 25 6.42 -30.84 25.50
N GLY A 26 6.28 -29.52 25.53
CA GLY A 26 6.40 -28.76 26.76
C GLY A 26 5.02 -28.66 27.39
N ASN A 27 4.73 -29.49 28.40
CA ASN A 27 3.52 -29.33 29.18
C ASN A 27 3.72 -28.11 30.10
N LEU A 28 2.91 -27.06 29.93
CA LEU A 28 2.85 -25.98 30.91
C LEU A 28 2.13 -26.52 32.16
N PRO A 29 2.78 -26.58 33.34
CA PRO A 29 2.03 -26.81 34.57
C PRO A 29 1.11 -25.61 34.79
N GLY A 30 -0.17 -25.88 35.09
CA GLY A 30 -1.17 -24.85 35.38
C GLY A 30 -0.77 -24.04 36.61
N ILE A 31 -0.20 -22.86 36.39
CA ILE A 31 0.27 -21.97 37.45
C ILE A 31 0.02 -20.50 37.04
N GLY A 32 -0.42 -19.72 38.04
CA GLY A 32 -1.04 -18.40 37.99
C GLY A 32 -0.23 -17.27 37.35
N SER A 33 -0.94 -16.19 37.03
CA SER A 33 -0.43 -15.02 36.32
C SER A 33 0.45 -14.13 37.21
N GLY A 34 1.73 -14.03 36.88
CA GLY A 34 2.60 -12.92 37.28
C GLY A 34 3.29 -12.34 36.03
N PRO A 35 3.67 -11.05 36.03
CA PRO A 35 4.20 -10.39 34.83
C PRO A 35 5.60 -10.90 34.50
N PRO A 36 5.92 -11.20 33.23
CA PRO A 36 7.31 -11.43 32.82
C PRO A 36 8.05 -10.11 32.61
N PRO A 37 9.37 -10.04 32.90
CA PRO A 37 10.22 -8.98 32.36
C PRO A 37 10.39 -9.17 30.86
N SER A 38 10.16 -8.08 30.12
CA SER A 38 10.43 -7.94 28.68
C SER A 38 11.87 -7.48 28.49
N ASP A 39 12.69 -8.30 27.85
CA ASP A 39 13.86 -7.87 27.09
C ASP A 39 14.17 -9.03 26.16
N ASP A 40 13.94 -8.82 24.85
CA ASP A 40 14.53 -9.52 23.70
C ASP A 40 13.56 -9.45 22.50
N ALA A 41 13.50 -8.27 21.89
CA ALA A 41 13.20 -8.07 20.47
C ALA A 41 13.74 -6.70 20.06
N SER A 42 15.05 -6.52 20.20
CA SER A 42 15.75 -5.32 19.73
C SER A 42 16.75 -5.79 18.68
N GLY A 43 16.49 -5.45 17.41
CA GLY A 43 17.43 -5.75 16.33
C GLY A 43 17.00 -5.24 14.96
N ASP A 44 15.79 -5.58 14.50
CA ASP A 44 15.39 -5.39 13.09
C ASP A 44 14.04 -4.66 13.02
N GLY A 45 13.97 -3.34 13.27
CA GLY A 45 12.79 -2.49 12.96
C GLY A 45 11.44 -2.82 13.63
N LEU A 46 11.37 -3.83 14.51
CA LEU A 46 10.20 -4.25 15.27
C LEU A 46 10.45 -4.05 16.76
N ALA A 47 9.46 -3.53 17.49
CA ALA A 47 9.51 -3.48 18.95
C ALA A 47 8.34 -4.26 19.56
N LEU A 48 8.57 -4.95 20.67
CA LEU A 48 7.48 -5.52 21.46
C LEU A 48 6.77 -4.38 22.19
N ALA A 49 5.49 -4.16 21.86
CA ALA A 49 4.66 -3.32 22.69
C ALA A 49 4.41 -4.10 23.99
N GLU A 50 4.58 -3.44 25.13
CA GLU A 50 4.52 -4.07 26.44
C GLU A 50 3.24 -4.91 26.64
N ARG A 51 3.42 -6.01 27.38
CA ARG A 51 2.44 -6.99 27.89
C ARG A 51 2.01 -8.09 26.92
N VAL A 52 2.35 -9.29 27.34
CA VAL A 52 1.92 -10.54 26.71
C VAL A 52 0.63 -11.02 27.36
N HIS A 53 -0.41 -11.22 26.57
CA HIS A 53 -1.70 -11.75 27.04
C HIS A 53 -1.71 -13.27 26.89
N ARG A 54 -1.93 -14.00 28.00
CA ARG A 54 -2.26 -15.42 27.96
C ARG A 54 -3.74 -15.56 27.61
N VAL A 55 -4.04 -16.18 26.48
CA VAL A 55 -5.38 -16.66 26.19
C VAL A 55 -5.43 -18.11 26.63
N GLY A 56 -6.05 -18.35 27.79
CA GLY A 56 -6.21 -19.69 28.34
C GLY A 56 -6.96 -20.58 27.36
N GLY A 57 -6.31 -21.66 26.91
CA GLY A 57 -7.02 -22.74 26.25
C GLY A 57 -7.96 -23.38 27.29
N GLY A 58 -9.25 -23.49 27.00
CA GLY A 58 -10.12 -24.35 27.80
C GLY A 58 -9.52 -25.77 27.89
N ARG A 59 -9.92 -26.55 28.91
CA ARG A 59 -9.39 -27.83 29.43
C ARG A 59 -8.60 -28.80 28.50
N ASP A 60 -8.67 -28.68 27.18
CA ASP A 60 -8.04 -29.57 26.19
C ASP A 60 -7.28 -28.85 25.04
N GLY A 61 -7.10 -27.51 25.07
CA GLY A 61 -6.41 -26.74 24.02
C GLY A 61 -5.02 -26.24 24.44
N PRO A 62 -4.05 -26.10 23.51
CA PRO A 62 -2.75 -25.51 23.84
C PRO A 62 -2.91 -24.05 24.26
N ASP A 63 -2.18 -23.64 25.30
CA ASP A 63 -2.10 -22.25 25.72
C ASP A 63 -1.59 -21.37 24.56
N ARG A 64 -2.31 -20.28 24.28
CA ARG A 64 -1.95 -19.33 23.23
C ARG A 64 -1.34 -18.07 23.86
N LEU A 65 -0.20 -17.67 23.31
CA LEU A 65 0.48 -16.43 23.66
C LEU A 65 0.21 -15.39 22.57
N GLU A 66 -0.32 -14.24 22.95
CA GLU A 66 -0.50 -13.09 22.06
C GLU A 66 0.30 -11.92 22.62
N TYR A 67 1.13 -11.30 21.76
CA TYR A 67 1.95 -10.16 22.11
C TYR A 67 1.83 -9.10 21.01
N PRO A 68 1.68 -7.82 21.36
CA PRO A 68 1.62 -6.76 20.36
C PRO A 68 3.03 -6.44 19.85
N VAL A 69 3.12 -6.13 18.56
CA VAL A 69 4.36 -5.76 17.86
C VAL A 69 4.15 -4.38 17.25
N GLU A 70 5.04 -3.45 17.58
CA GLU A 70 5.15 -2.14 16.96
C GLU A 70 6.01 -2.26 15.69
N LEU A 71 5.47 -1.83 14.56
CA LEU A 71 6.14 -1.84 13.26
C LEU A 71 6.78 -0.46 13.05
N ARG A 72 8.09 -0.32 13.26
CA ARG A 72 8.77 0.99 13.20
C ARG A 72 9.24 1.31 11.80
N GLU A 73 9.85 0.34 11.13
CA GLU A 73 10.51 0.51 9.84
C GLU A 73 9.86 -0.40 8.79
N ARG A 74 9.79 0.07 7.54
CA ARG A 74 9.33 -0.77 6.42
C ARG A 74 10.39 -1.84 6.07
N GLY A 75 9.97 -2.95 5.48
CA GLY A 75 10.89 -3.98 4.98
C GLY A 75 10.68 -5.37 5.57
N ASP A 76 11.59 -6.28 5.24
CA ASP A 76 11.60 -7.65 5.77
C ASP A 76 12.26 -7.67 7.15
N HIS A 77 11.50 -8.12 8.14
CA HIS A 77 11.92 -8.20 9.53
C HIS A 77 11.78 -9.61 10.08
N ALA A 78 12.61 -9.96 11.07
CA ALA A 78 12.50 -11.21 11.79
C ALA A 78 11.76 -11.01 13.12
N LEU A 79 10.66 -11.74 13.32
CA LEU A 79 10.02 -11.90 14.62
C LEU A 79 10.57 -13.13 15.34
N GLY A 80 11.11 -12.91 16.53
CA GLY A 80 11.70 -13.94 17.39
C GLY A 80 13.23 -13.88 17.41
N PRO A 81 13.89 -14.67 18.28
CA PRO A 81 13.33 -15.68 19.19
C PRO A 81 12.51 -15.07 20.32
N LEU A 82 11.58 -15.86 20.90
CA LEU A 82 10.70 -15.41 21.97
C LEU A 82 11.17 -15.98 23.31
N THR A 83 11.42 -15.12 24.29
CA THR A 83 11.64 -15.52 25.69
C THR A 83 10.40 -15.21 26.53
N ALA A 84 9.81 -16.22 27.15
CA ALA A 84 8.68 -16.08 28.06
C ALA A 84 9.09 -16.40 29.49
N ALA A 85 8.83 -15.50 30.44
CA ALA A 85 8.94 -15.82 31.86
C ALA A 85 7.57 -16.19 32.44
N VAL A 86 7.54 -17.23 33.26
CA VAL A 86 6.35 -17.66 34.00
C VAL A 86 6.69 -17.62 35.47
N THR A 87 5.94 -16.84 36.22
CA THR A 87 6.05 -16.74 37.67
C THR A 87 4.97 -17.60 38.33
N ASP A 88 5.26 -18.16 39.50
CA ASP A 88 4.24 -18.86 40.29
C ASP A 88 3.15 -17.87 40.81
N PRO A 89 1.99 -18.35 41.33
CA PRO A 89 0.89 -17.46 41.69
C PRO A 89 1.22 -16.56 42.89
N LEU A 90 2.21 -16.95 43.69
CA LEU A 90 2.71 -16.18 44.83
C LEU A 90 3.83 -15.21 44.43
N GLY A 91 4.32 -15.25 43.19
CA GLY A 91 5.35 -14.33 42.70
C GLY A 91 6.77 -14.65 43.18
N LEU A 92 7.00 -15.81 43.81
CA LEU A 92 8.25 -16.15 44.51
C LEU A 92 9.30 -16.79 43.59
N VAL A 93 8.88 -17.47 42.53
CA VAL A 93 9.73 -18.22 41.61
C VAL A 93 9.35 -17.89 40.17
N ALA A 94 10.33 -17.46 39.38
CA ALA A 94 10.18 -17.26 37.94
C ALA A 94 10.99 -18.31 37.15
N ARG A 95 10.40 -18.87 36.10
CA ARG A 95 11.09 -19.71 35.10
C ARG A 95 11.02 -19.07 33.73
N ARG A 96 12.15 -19.04 33.01
CA ARG A 96 12.22 -18.57 31.63
C ARG A 96 12.16 -19.76 30.66
N TYR A 97 11.41 -19.58 29.58
CA TYR A 97 11.28 -20.51 28.46
C TYR A 97 11.68 -19.78 27.19
N GLY A 98 12.69 -20.28 26.48
CA GLY A 98 13.08 -19.78 25.17
C GLY A 98 12.39 -20.56 24.06
N TYR A 99 11.89 -19.85 23.05
CA TYR A 99 11.33 -20.39 21.83
C TYR A 99 12.14 -19.83 20.65
N ASP A 100 12.92 -20.69 19.99
CA ASP A 100 13.83 -20.30 18.91
C ASP A 100 13.15 -20.20 17.54
N ASP A 101 11.80 -20.21 17.50
CA ASP A 101 11.06 -20.02 16.25
C ASP A 101 11.21 -18.58 15.77
N ARG A 102 11.68 -18.41 14.53
CA ARG A 102 11.80 -17.11 13.88
C ARG A 102 10.86 -17.05 12.69
N ARG A 103 10.09 -15.98 12.59
CA ARG A 103 9.16 -15.76 11.48
C ARG A 103 9.52 -14.50 10.73
N ARG A 104 9.43 -14.55 9.40
CA ARG A 104 9.60 -13.36 8.56
C ARG A 104 8.29 -12.57 8.53
N VAL A 105 8.40 -11.27 8.73
CA VAL A 105 7.29 -10.31 8.61
C VAL A 105 7.70 -9.23 7.64
N LEU A 106 6.83 -8.95 6.68
CA LEU A 106 7.02 -7.84 5.76
C LEU A 106 6.18 -6.67 6.26
N VAL A 107 6.83 -5.57 6.61
CA VAL A 107 6.17 -4.32 6.99
C VAL A 107 6.03 -3.45 5.76
N TYR A 108 4.78 -3.12 5.43
CA TYR A 108 4.48 -2.23 4.31
C TYR A 108 4.74 -0.77 4.64
N PRO A 109 4.98 0.08 3.62
CA PRO A 109 5.06 1.51 3.82
C PRO A 109 3.79 2.05 4.45
N GLN A 110 3.93 3.14 5.22
CA GLN A 110 2.78 3.85 5.75
C GLN A 110 1.94 4.42 4.61
N LEU A 111 0.62 4.29 4.71
CA LEU A 111 -0.31 4.85 3.73
C LEU A 111 -0.89 6.15 4.28
N ARG A 112 -0.81 7.20 3.48
CA ARG A 112 -1.50 8.46 3.75
C ARG A 112 -2.71 8.54 2.81
N PRO A 113 -3.92 8.81 3.32
CA PRO A 113 -5.09 9.00 2.46
C PRO A 113 -4.80 10.08 1.42
N ILE A 114 -5.20 9.87 0.18
CA ILE A 114 -5.15 10.91 -0.87
C ILE A 114 -6.54 11.50 -1.01
N THR A 115 -6.62 12.82 -1.04
CA THR A 115 -7.90 13.52 -1.17
C THR A 115 -8.51 13.26 -2.54
N ALA A 116 -9.81 12.97 -2.58
CA ALA A 116 -10.54 12.84 -3.83
C ALA A 116 -10.63 14.21 -4.54
N GLY A 117 -10.06 14.31 -5.73
CA GLY A 117 -9.94 15.55 -6.49
C GLY A 117 -8.50 16.07 -6.55
N GLY A 118 -8.14 16.72 -7.65
CA GLY A 118 -6.77 17.16 -7.94
C GLY A 118 -6.19 16.43 -9.15
N PRO A 119 -4.88 16.57 -9.42
CA PRO A 119 -4.29 16.13 -10.69
C PRO A 119 -4.38 14.63 -10.98
N LEU A 120 -4.53 13.78 -9.95
CA LEU A 120 -4.76 12.34 -10.11
C LEU A 120 -6.20 11.99 -10.54
N ALA A 121 -7.16 12.91 -10.38
CA ALA A 121 -8.55 12.67 -10.74
C ALA A 121 -8.75 12.41 -12.24
N GLY A 122 -7.89 12.96 -13.10
CA GLY A 122 -7.95 12.73 -14.54
C GLY A 122 -7.78 11.24 -14.91
N PHE A 123 -6.91 10.51 -14.22
CA PHE A 123 -6.74 9.07 -14.43
C PHE A 123 -7.95 8.27 -13.96
N VAL A 124 -8.57 8.70 -12.86
CA VAL A 124 -9.77 8.07 -12.31
C VAL A 124 -10.98 8.29 -13.21
N GLU A 125 -11.16 9.50 -13.73
CA GLU A 125 -12.30 9.87 -14.57
C GLU A 125 -12.26 9.13 -15.93
N GLY A 126 -11.07 8.87 -16.47
CA GLY A 126 -10.87 8.03 -17.66
C GLY A 126 -11.37 6.59 -17.48
N THR A 127 -11.31 6.03 -16.27
CA THR A 127 -11.85 4.67 -15.99
C THR A 127 -13.37 4.63 -15.84
N ALA A 128 -14.02 5.77 -15.58
CA ALA A 128 -15.45 5.85 -15.33
C ALA A 128 -16.30 5.92 -16.61
N ARG A 129 -15.69 6.08 -17.79
CA ARG A 129 -16.39 6.12 -19.09
C ARG A 129 -15.75 5.17 -20.10
N PRO A 130 -16.33 3.98 -20.32
CA PRO A 130 -16.06 3.21 -21.54
C PRO A 130 -16.86 3.73 -22.76
N ASP A 131 -17.51 4.90 -22.70
CA ASP A 131 -18.44 5.34 -23.74
C ASP A 131 -17.95 6.63 -24.44
N ARG A 132 -17.46 6.41 -25.67
CA ARG A 132 -17.22 7.35 -26.78
C ARG A 132 -15.98 8.23 -26.69
N GLN A 133 -14.90 7.73 -27.29
CA GLN A 133 -14.28 8.36 -28.47
C GLN A 133 -14.38 9.90 -28.46
N THR A 134 -13.56 10.54 -27.63
CA THR A 134 -13.39 11.99 -27.63
C THR A 134 -12.79 12.40 -28.98
N PHE A 135 -13.49 13.27 -29.71
CA PHE A 135 -13.05 13.82 -31.00
C PHE A 135 -11.69 14.51 -30.83
N ASP A 136 -10.68 14.08 -31.58
CA ASP A 136 -9.33 14.66 -31.55
C ASP A 136 -9.09 15.55 -32.77
N SER A 137 -9.16 14.97 -33.96
CA SER A 137 -8.84 15.67 -35.20
C SER A 137 -9.51 15.02 -36.43
N LEU A 138 -9.62 15.76 -37.52
CA LEU A 138 -10.07 15.25 -38.81
C LEU A 138 -8.84 14.93 -39.67
N ARG A 139 -8.74 13.70 -40.18
CA ARG A 139 -7.67 13.32 -41.14
C ARG A 139 -8.24 12.83 -42.46
N GLU A 140 -7.42 12.87 -43.50
CA GLU A 140 -7.75 12.28 -44.80
C GLU A 140 -7.89 10.76 -44.68
N TYR A 141 -8.90 10.21 -45.34
CA TYR A 141 -9.17 8.77 -45.39
C TYR A 141 -8.02 8.03 -46.06
N VAL A 142 -7.49 7.01 -45.38
CA VAL A 142 -6.55 6.06 -45.98
C VAL A 142 -7.27 4.74 -46.24
N ARG A 143 -6.95 4.12 -47.37
CA ARG A 143 -7.54 2.83 -47.77
C ARG A 143 -7.20 1.76 -46.73
N GLY A 144 -8.19 1.38 -45.92
CA GLY A 144 -8.03 0.54 -44.74
C GLY A 144 -8.78 1.06 -43.52
N ASP A 145 -9.13 2.36 -43.51
CA ASP A 145 -9.94 2.96 -42.46
C ASP A 145 -11.40 2.48 -42.54
N ALA A 146 -12.03 2.32 -41.37
CA ALA A 146 -13.40 1.84 -41.29
C ALA A 146 -14.37 2.94 -41.73
N LEU A 147 -15.23 2.64 -42.70
CA LEU A 147 -16.18 3.61 -43.29
C LEU A 147 -17.19 4.19 -42.28
N ARG A 148 -17.37 3.55 -41.13
CA ARG A 148 -18.18 4.05 -40.01
C ARG A 148 -17.59 5.28 -39.33
N ASP A 149 -16.29 5.51 -39.48
CA ASP A 149 -15.55 6.61 -38.85
C ASP A 149 -15.45 7.82 -39.80
N VAL A 150 -16.06 7.75 -40.99
CA VAL A 150 -16.12 8.84 -41.97
C VAL A 150 -17.06 9.94 -41.49
N HIS A 151 -16.53 11.15 -41.40
CA HIS A 151 -17.32 12.32 -41.03
C HIS A 151 -18.05 12.87 -42.26
N TRP A 152 -19.19 12.27 -42.61
CA TRP A 152 -19.96 12.57 -43.83
C TRP A 152 -20.27 14.06 -44.03
N LYS A 153 -20.48 14.82 -42.94
CA LYS A 153 -20.76 16.27 -43.03
C LYS A 153 -19.52 17.11 -43.39
N ALA A 154 -18.32 16.62 -43.08
CA ALA A 154 -17.06 17.26 -43.46
C ALA A 154 -16.66 16.84 -44.88
N THR A 155 -16.78 15.54 -45.19
CA THR A 155 -16.63 15.02 -46.54
C THR A 155 -17.57 15.69 -47.53
N ALA A 156 -18.83 15.99 -47.18
CA ALA A 156 -19.72 16.68 -48.11
C ALA A 156 -19.28 18.12 -48.48
N LYS A 157 -18.29 18.68 -47.78
CA LYS A 157 -17.75 20.03 -48.02
C LYS A 157 -16.33 20.03 -48.61
N GLN A 158 -15.71 18.87 -48.78
CA GLN A 158 -14.37 18.68 -49.33
C GLN A 158 -14.43 17.61 -50.43
N ASP A 159 -13.51 17.64 -51.40
CA ASP A 159 -13.49 16.62 -52.48
C ASP A 159 -12.99 15.25 -51.99
N ASP A 160 -12.51 15.16 -50.73
CA ASP A 160 -11.90 13.96 -50.17
C ASP A 160 -12.68 13.40 -48.95
N LEU A 161 -12.59 12.08 -48.78
CA LEU A 161 -13.14 11.39 -47.60
C LEU A 161 -12.32 11.77 -46.36
N VAL A 162 -13.01 12.14 -45.28
CA VAL A 162 -12.38 12.58 -44.04
C VAL A 162 -12.83 11.66 -42.93
N VAL A 163 -11.87 11.12 -42.19
CA VAL A 163 -12.11 10.21 -41.06
C VAL A 163 -11.91 10.97 -39.76
N VAL A 164 -12.79 10.73 -38.81
CA VAL A 164 -12.60 11.19 -37.43
C VAL A 164 -11.44 10.41 -36.83
N ASN A 165 -10.34 11.10 -36.54
CA ASN A 165 -9.32 10.56 -35.67
C ASN A 165 -9.83 10.67 -34.24
N PHE A 166 -9.95 9.53 -33.58
CA PHE A 166 -10.24 9.47 -32.15
C PHE A 166 -8.91 9.57 -31.42
N ALA A 167 -8.85 10.38 -30.36
CA ALA A 167 -7.71 10.30 -29.44
C ALA A 167 -7.65 8.86 -28.93
N SER A 168 -6.49 8.22 -29.03
CA SER A 168 -6.18 7.07 -28.19
C SER A 168 -6.05 7.60 -26.76
N GLU A 169 -7.19 7.76 -26.09
CA GLU A 169 -7.27 8.14 -24.68
C GLU A 169 -6.82 6.89 -23.90
N SER A 170 -5.52 6.82 -23.64
CA SER A 170 -4.76 5.79 -22.93
C SER A 170 -5.51 4.48 -22.65
N GLU A 171 -5.50 3.56 -23.60
CA GLU A 171 -5.73 2.13 -23.34
C GLU A 171 -4.59 1.50 -22.49
N GLY A 172 -3.67 2.31 -21.96
CA GLY A 172 -2.48 1.88 -21.23
C GLY A 172 -2.59 2.10 -19.73
N ALA A 173 -1.94 1.21 -18.98
CA ALA A 173 -1.72 1.37 -17.55
C ALA A 173 -1.04 2.70 -17.24
N VAL A 174 -1.40 3.31 -16.11
CA VAL A 174 -0.71 4.47 -15.56
C VAL A 174 0.65 4.02 -15.05
N THR A 175 1.71 4.58 -15.63
CA THR A 175 3.09 4.30 -15.22
C THR A 175 3.48 5.21 -14.06
N VAL A 176 3.69 4.62 -12.89
CA VAL A 176 4.16 5.31 -11.69
C VAL A 176 5.65 5.03 -11.51
N VAL A 177 6.47 6.08 -11.52
CA VAL A 177 7.90 6.00 -11.27
C VAL A 177 8.23 6.68 -9.95
N ALA A 178 9.06 6.05 -9.13
CA ALA A 178 9.54 6.66 -7.89
C ALA A 178 11.07 6.63 -7.82
N GLU A 179 11.65 7.74 -7.36
CA GLU A 179 13.08 7.85 -7.11
C GLU A 179 13.37 8.71 -5.87
N THR A 180 14.54 8.54 -5.29
CA THR A 180 15.07 9.46 -4.28
C THR A 180 16.06 10.43 -4.93
N VAL A 181 15.98 11.70 -4.56
CA VAL A 181 16.88 12.76 -5.03
C VAL A 181 17.70 13.31 -3.85
N GLY A 182 18.93 13.75 -4.12
CA GLY A 182 19.80 14.42 -3.14
C GLY A 182 21.16 13.74 -2.93
N SER A 183 22.19 14.57 -2.76
CA SER A 183 23.57 14.15 -2.48
C SER A 183 23.78 13.73 -1.03
N GLU A 184 24.83 12.93 -0.81
CA GLU A 184 25.43 12.69 0.51
C GLU A 184 25.72 14.04 1.19
N GLY A 185 24.91 14.42 2.18
CA GLY A 185 25.03 15.69 2.91
C GLY A 185 23.76 16.53 3.05
N GLY A 186 22.65 16.16 2.40
CA GLY A 186 21.33 16.75 2.65
C GLY A 186 20.77 16.39 4.03
N ALA A 187 19.77 17.14 4.51
CA ALA A 187 19.06 16.82 5.75
C ALA A 187 18.23 15.54 5.57
N GLY A 188 18.55 14.50 6.36
CA GLY A 188 17.86 13.20 6.35
C GLY A 188 18.73 12.05 5.86
N SER A 189 18.58 10.88 6.47
CA SER A 189 19.31 9.68 6.07
C SER A 189 18.85 9.18 4.69
N SER A 190 19.63 8.29 4.09
CA SER A 190 19.21 7.57 2.88
C SER A 190 17.90 6.79 3.13
N ASP A 191 17.79 6.20 4.31
CA ASP A 191 16.64 5.38 4.70
C ASP A 191 15.37 6.21 4.88
N ASP A 192 15.48 7.41 5.48
CA ASP A 192 14.36 8.35 5.61
C ASP A 192 13.78 8.75 4.25
N ARG A 193 14.65 9.02 3.27
CA ARG A 193 14.23 9.36 1.90
C ARG A 193 13.57 8.18 1.22
N ALA A 194 14.10 6.97 1.43
CA ALA A 194 13.52 5.75 0.89
C ALA A 194 12.15 5.45 1.53
N ASP A 195 11.98 5.71 2.83
CA ASP A 195 10.70 5.62 3.54
C ASP A 195 9.69 6.63 3.00
N ALA A 196 10.10 7.89 2.83
CA ALA A 196 9.27 8.95 2.29
C ALA A 196 8.83 8.66 0.85
N MET A 197 9.75 8.16 0.01
CA MET A 197 9.46 7.68 -1.35
C MET A 197 8.43 6.55 -1.31
N ALA A 198 8.69 5.51 -0.52
CA ALA A 198 7.83 4.33 -0.45
C ALA A 198 6.42 4.67 0.06
N SER A 199 6.32 5.51 1.09
CA SER A 199 5.05 5.98 1.66
C SER A 199 4.23 6.80 0.66
N ALA A 200 4.87 7.76 -0.02
CA ALA A 200 4.19 8.59 -1.01
C ALA A 200 3.71 7.78 -2.22
N THR A 201 4.59 6.93 -2.77
CA THR A 201 4.26 6.08 -3.91
C THR A 201 3.19 5.05 -3.55
N ALA A 202 3.28 4.42 -2.38
CA ALA A 202 2.27 3.46 -1.92
C ALA A 202 0.89 4.12 -1.81
N SER A 203 0.83 5.34 -1.31
CA SER A 203 -0.40 6.11 -1.18
C SER A 203 -1.02 6.42 -2.54
N VAL A 204 -0.20 6.84 -3.52
CA VAL A 204 -0.64 7.12 -4.90
C VAL A 204 -1.11 5.85 -5.60
N VAL A 205 -0.31 4.78 -5.57
CA VAL A 205 -0.62 3.51 -6.23
C VAL A 205 -1.89 2.89 -5.65
N VAL A 206 -2.03 2.87 -4.32
CA VAL A 206 -3.26 2.37 -3.67
C VAL A 206 -4.48 3.20 -4.08
N HIS A 207 -4.35 4.53 -4.11
CA HIS A 207 -5.45 5.40 -4.56
C HIS A 207 -5.89 5.08 -6.00
N LEU A 208 -4.95 4.92 -6.92
CA LEU A 208 -5.22 4.56 -8.32
C LEU A 208 -5.84 3.17 -8.45
N LEU A 209 -5.30 2.17 -7.75
CA LEU A 209 -5.82 0.80 -7.77
C LEU A 209 -7.21 0.68 -7.15
N ASP A 210 -7.49 1.44 -6.08
CA ASP A 210 -8.81 1.50 -5.45
C ASP A 210 -9.85 2.15 -6.38
N ALA A 211 -9.40 3.03 -7.28
CA ALA A 211 -10.20 3.61 -8.36
C ALA A 211 -10.36 2.67 -9.59
N GLY A 212 -9.69 1.52 -9.61
CA GLY A 212 -9.75 0.56 -10.72
C GLY A 212 -8.81 0.87 -11.89
N VAL A 213 -7.89 1.82 -11.71
CA VAL A 213 -6.87 2.16 -12.71
C VAL A 213 -5.80 1.08 -12.75
N GLU A 214 -5.39 0.67 -13.95
CA GLU A 214 -4.26 -0.23 -14.15
C GLU A 214 -2.95 0.51 -13.91
N VAL A 215 -2.06 -0.08 -13.10
CA VAL A 215 -0.83 0.59 -12.65
C VAL A 215 0.39 -0.28 -12.94
N GLU A 216 1.35 0.30 -13.65
CA GLU A 216 2.74 -0.16 -13.75
C GLU A 216 3.57 0.64 -12.73
N LEU A 217 4.52 -0.01 -12.05
CA LEU A 217 5.31 0.63 -10.99
C LEU A 217 6.81 0.36 -11.20
N VAL A 218 7.60 1.44 -11.29
CA VAL A 218 9.06 1.39 -11.38
C VAL A 218 9.68 2.11 -10.18
N VAL A 219 10.57 1.42 -9.48
CA VAL A 219 11.29 1.94 -8.31
C VAL A 219 12.76 1.55 -8.39
N PRO A 220 13.64 2.12 -7.56
CA PRO A 220 15.02 1.68 -7.50
C PRO A 220 15.07 0.19 -7.14
N GLY A 221 15.78 -0.61 -7.95
CA GLY A 221 15.93 -2.04 -7.70
C GLY A 221 14.71 -2.91 -8.03
N GLY A 222 13.65 -2.38 -8.66
CA GLY A 222 12.55 -3.24 -9.11
C GLY A 222 11.49 -2.59 -10.00
N HIS A 223 10.79 -3.45 -10.72
CA HIS A 223 9.71 -3.11 -11.63
C HIS A 223 8.54 -4.06 -11.36
N LEU A 224 7.32 -3.54 -11.42
CA LEU A 224 6.08 -4.29 -11.43
C LEU A 224 5.28 -3.93 -12.67
N GLU A 225 5.05 -4.94 -13.51
CA GLU A 225 4.27 -4.83 -14.75
C GLU A 225 2.84 -4.32 -14.46
N ALA A 226 2.25 -3.70 -15.47
CA ALA A 226 0.87 -3.24 -15.46
C ALA A 226 -0.12 -4.29 -14.90
N GLY A 227 -1.00 -3.84 -14.00
CA GLY A 227 -2.06 -4.69 -13.48
C GLY A 227 -3.05 -3.95 -12.59
N VAL A 228 -4.12 -4.64 -12.19
CA VAL A 228 -5.22 -4.12 -11.35
C VAL A 228 -5.58 -5.04 -10.19
N GLY A 229 -6.27 -4.46 -9.21
CA GLY A 229 -6.93 -5.19 -8.12
C GLY A 229 -6.01 -5.65 -6.99
N GLU A 230 -6.54 -6.51 -6.13
CA GLU A 230 -5.93 -6.83 -4.83
C GLU A 230 -4.58 -7.55 -4.93
N ARG A 231 -4.36 -8.37 -5.99
CA ARG A 231 -3.06 -9.01 -6.21
C ARG A 231 -2.00 -7.97 -6.57
N GLN A 232 -2.34 -7.04 -7.47
CA GLN A 232 -1.46 -5.95 -7.85
C GLN A 232 -1.14 -5.05 -6.66
N ARG A 233 -2.17 -4.70 -5.87
CA ARG A 233 -2.02 -3.91 -4.65
C ARG A 233 -1.00 -4.52 -3.68
N ARG A 234 -1.08 -5.82 -3.42
CA ARG A 234 -0.12 -6.51 -2.55
C ARG A 234 1.28 -6.57 -3.14
N ALA A 235 1.40 -6.82 -4.45
CA ALA A 235 2.68 -6.86 -5.13
C ALA A 235 3.38 -5.50 -5.08
N ALA A 236 2.65 -4.41 -5.34
CA ALA A 236 3.16 -3.04 -5.28
C ALA A 236 3.63 -2.67 -3.86
N LEU A 237 2.80 -2.94 -2.83
CA LEU A 237 3.20 -2.69 -1.44
C LEU A 237 4.40 -3.52 -1.00
N ALA A 238 4.49 -4.77 -1.47
CA ALA A 238 5.62 -5.65 -1.18
C ALA A 238 6.91 -5.23 -1.89
N LEU A 239 6.80 -4.64 -3.09
CA LEU A 239 7.92 -4.05 -3.81
C LEU A 239 8.41 -2.78 -3.09
N LEU A 240 7.48 -1.87 -2.73
CA LEU A 240 7.79 -0.61 -2.05
C LEU A 240 8.34 -0.81 -0.64
N ALA A 241 7.91 -1.86 0.07
CA ALA A 241 8.49 -2.23 1.35
C ALA A 241 9.99 -2.54 1.26
N ARG A 242 10.46 -3.00 0.11
CA ARG A 242 11.87 -3.42 -0.11
C ARG A 242 12.66 -2.44 -0.96
N ALA A 243 12.02 -1.39 -1.49
CA ALA A 243 12.67 -0.44 -2.39
C ALA A 243 13.72 0.38 -1.61
N PRO A 244 15.01 0.33 -2.00
CA PRO A 244 16.05 1.17 -1.41
C PRO A 244 15.92 2.62 -1.89
N ALA A 245 16.71 3.52 -1.30
CA ALA A 245 16.99 4.80 -1.92
C ALA A 245 17.76 4.57 -3.23
N GLY A 246 17.45 5.37 -4.24
CA GLY A 246 18.17 5.37 -5.50
C GLY A 246 17.47 6.20 -6.57
N ALA A 247 18.19 6.44 -7.66
CA ALA A 247 17.62 6.95 -8.89
C ALA A 247 17.08 5.78 -9.73
N VAL A 248 16.13 6.09 -10.60
CA VAL A 248 15.68 5.18 -11.67
C VAL A 248 16.28 5.60 -13.01
N ASP A 249 16.17 4.74 -14.02
CA ASP A 249 16.62 5.07 -15.36
C ASP A 249 15.87 6.31 -15.90
N GLY A 250 16.62 7.23 -16.53
CA GLY A 250 16.05 8.46 -17.10
C GLY A 250 14.96 8.21 -18.14
N ASP A 251 15.06 7.11 -18.90
CA ASP A 251 14.05 6.72 -19.89
C ASP A 251 12.76 6.20 -19.23
N ALA A 252 12.86 5.60 -18.05
CA ALA A 252 11.69 5.23 -17.27
C ALA A 252 11.04 6.49 -16.67
N ALA A 253 11.84 7.38 -16.10
CA ALA A 253 11.38 8.66 -15.54
C ALA A 253 10.70 9.55 -16.60
N ALA A 254 11.19 9.56 -17.84
CA ALA A 254 10.63 10.37 -18.92
C ALA A 254 9.27 9.85 -19.45
N ARG A 255 8.99 8.56 -19.27
CA ARG A 255 7.73 7.91 -19.68
C ARG A 255 6.69 7.84 -18.55
N ALA A 256 7.01 8.38 -17.38
CA ALA A 256 6.14 8.32 -16.21
C ALA A 256 4.91 9.23 -16.38
N ASP A 257 3.71 8.67 -16.21
CA ASP A 257 2.48 9.45 -16.04
C ASP A 257 2.45 10.13 -14.67
N VAL A 258 3.00 9.44 -13.67
CA VAL A 258 3.18 9.93 -12.30
C VAL A 258 4.62 9.70 -11.86
N HIS A 259 5.30 10.76 -11.46
CA HIS A 259 6.69 10.68 -10.99
C HIS A 259 6.82 11.19 -9.55
N VAL A 260 7.13 10.29 -8.62
CA VAL A 260 7.40 10.58 -7.21
C VAL A 260 8.90 10.79 -6.99
N ARG A 261 9.28 11.93 -6.43
CA ARG A 261 10.66 12.27 -6.06
C ARG A 261 10.77 12.58 -4.58
N ALA A 262 11.55 11.81 -3.84
CA ALA A 262 11.80 12.04 -2.42
C ALA A 262 13.21 12.60 -2.18
N GLY A 263 13.29 13.87 -1.78
CA GLY A 263 14.52 14.51 -1.32
C GLY A 263 14.31 15.16 0.04
N GLU A 264 14.70 16.43 0.20
CA GLU A 264 14.33 17.23 1.37
C GLU A 264 12.81 17.34 1.55
N ARG A 265 12.08 17.31 0.43
CA ARG A 265 10.62 17.21 0.39
C ARG A 265 10.21 16.16 -0.63
N THR A 266 9.10 15.50 -0.36
CA THR A 266 8.50 14.55 -1.31
C THR A 266 7.59 15.31 -2.27
N THR A 267 7.87 15.17 -3.56
CA THR A 267 7.08 15.77 -4.63
C THR A 267 6.50 14.71 -5.54
N VAL A 268 5.33 14.98 -6.08
CA VAL A 268 4.64 14.14 -7.06
C VAL A 268 4.39 15.00 -8.28
N GLU A 269 4.88 14.57 -9.43
CA GLU A 269 4.67 15.20 -10.72
C GLU A 269 3.62 14.39 -11.48
N VAL A 270 2.54 15.06 -11.89
CA VAL A 270 1.41 14.46 -12.60
C VAL A 270 1.06 15.37 -13.78
N ALA A 271 1.04 14.82 -15.01
CA ALA A 271 0.75 15.58 -16.22
C ALA A 271 1.57 16.90 -16.32
N GLY A 272 2.87 16.82 -16.01
CA GLY A 272 3.81 17.96 -16.01
C GLY A 272 3.63 18.97 -14.86
N ARG A 273 2.71 18.73 -13.92
CA ARG A 273 2.49 19.59 -12.75
C ARG A 273 3.14 18.96 -11.52
N ARG A 274 4.13 19.64 -10.94
CA ARG A 274 4.79 19.22 -9.70
C ARG A 274 4.04 19.74 -8.47
N LEU A 275 3.77 18.85 -7.54
CA LEU A 275 3.04 19.12 -6.31
C LEU A 275 3.83 18.57 -5.11
N ALA A 276 3.68 19.18 -3.94
CA ALA A 276 4.12 18.55 -2.71
C ALA A 276 3.19 17.36 -2.38
N PHE A 277 3.76 16.24 -1.94
CA PHE A 277 2.96 15.06 -1.56
C PHE A 277 1.99 15.39 -0.42
N ASP A 278 2.40 16.23 0.54
CA ASP A 278 1.55 16.63 1.66
C ASP A 278 0.27 17.35 1.19
N ALA A 279 0.36 18.14 0.13
CA ALA A 279 -0.79 18.82 -0.46
C ALA A 279 -1.80 17.85 -1.11
N LEU A 280 -1.32 16.70 -1.60
CA LEU A 280 -2.18 15.62 -2.13
C LEU A 280 -2.81 14.79 -1.01
N ALA A 281 -2.03 14.53 0.05
CA ALA A 281 -2.44 13.68 1.15
C ALA A 281 -3.43 14.37 2.10
N GLU A 282 -3.22 15.65 2.40
CA GLU A 282 -4.05 16.36 3.40
C GLU A 282 -5.24 17.09 2.78
N GLY A 283 -5.22 17.32 1.47
CA GLY A 283 -6.15 18.23 0.82
C GLY A 283 -5.89 19.67 1.27
N ALA A 284 -6.13 20.63 0.40
CA ALA A 284 -6.09 22.04 0.73
C ALA A 284 -7.06 22.36 1.89
N SER A 285 -6.56 22.32 3.12
CA SER A 285 -7.29 22.86 4.28
C SER A 285 -7.52 24.34 3.99
N ALA A 286 -8.77 24.69 3.69
CA ALA A 286 -9.21 26.08 3.69
C ALA A 286 -8.86 26.69 5.07
N PRO A 287 -8.23 27.88 5.13
CA PRO A 287 -7.96 28.52 6.41
C PRO A 287 -9.29 29.03 6.98
N GLY A 288 -9.63 28.56 8.18
CA GLY A 288 -10.61 29.20 9.04
C GLY A 288 -11.99 28.54 9.08
N SER A 289 -12.23 27.76 10.13
CA SER A 289 -13.40 28.05 10.97
C SER A 289 -13.00 27.84 12.42
N GLY A 290 -12.63 28.95 13.07
CA GLY A 290 -12.56 29.01 14.53
C GLY A 290 -13.93 28.67 15.08
N ARG A 291 -14.08 27.47 15.63
CA ARG A 291 -15.22 27.12 16.46
C ARG A 291 -14.94 27.71 17.83
N GLY A 292 -15.55 28.87 18.08
CA GLY A 292 -15.50 29.57 19.35
C GLY A 292 -15.99 28.68 20.49
N ASP A 293 -15.24 28.74 21.58
CA ASP A 293 -15.68 28.34 22.90
C ASP A 293 -17.00 29.04 23.22
N ARG A 294 -18.04 28.24 23.45
CA ARG A 294 -19.16 28.64 24.30
C ARG A 294 -19.08 27.83 25.57
N GLU A 295 -18.44 28.44 26.54
CA GLU A 295 -18.57 28.17 27.97
C GLU A 295 -20.06 28.25 28.34
N VAL A 296 -20.61 27.11 28.78
CA VAL A 296 -21.93 27.05 29.40
C VAL A 296 -21.69 27.06 30.90
N ALA A 297 -21.96 28.19 31.53
CA ALA A 297 -22.05 28.32 32.97
C ALA A 297 -23.24 27.50 33.50
N ALA A 298 -22.97 26.67 34.51
CA ALA A 298 -23.91 26.21 35.51
C ALA A 298 -23.15 25.98 36.82
#